data_AF-A0A432R184-F1
#
_entry.id   AF-A0A432R184-F1
#
_cell.length_a   1.000
_cell.length_b   1.000
_cell.length_c   1.000
_cell.angle_alpha   90.00
_cell.angle_beta   90.00
_cell.angle_gamma   90.00
#
_symmetry.space_group_name_H-M   'P 1'
#
loop_
_entity.id
_entity.type
_entity.pdbx_description
1 polymer ?
#
loop_
_entity_poly.entity_id
_entity_poly.type
_entity_poly.pdbx_seq_one_letter_code
_entity_poly.pdbx_strand_id
1 'polypeptide(L)'
;MNPQTASIFALVFVAIGAVAVFIMLEMTVRTRDRTDKKIWLYTHKILGYIFLALLLVTVLFMIRKAAGFQGELSPRAIMHIVLALALLPLVVIKILLVRRHPQHSKKLPLLGIAIFVLAVALTGISAGYYILHRSNSSYTIIEAIDNDVLDLELGKAITVKKCSKCHSLERVYRAFKSNNSWVVTINKMALLDSPNIASFDVKQTLNYLIAQQKVREEKLAVSSQAEIGKSLVSQKCSICHNLDRIFGARKNSDEWGATVSRMMATMGDPAFLSEEEKADIVMFLSRGKKKINK
;
A
#
# COMPACT_ATOMS: atom_id res chain seq x y z
N MET A 1 -3.13 6.49 -14.01
CA MET A 1 -4.43 6.29 -14.69
C MET A 1 -5.39 5.74 -13.66
N ASN A 2 -6.60 6.32 -13.53
CA ASN A 2 -7.63 5.78 -12.64
C ASN A 2 -8.00 4.35 -13.11
N PRO A 3 -8.19 3.36 -12.21
CA PRO A 3 -8.61 2.00 -12.60
C PRO A 3 -9.84 1.97 -13.52
N GLN A 4 -10.77 2.93 -13.40
CA GLN A 4 -11.92 3.05 -14.29
C GLN A 4 -11.52 3.43 -15.73
N THR A 5 -10.61 4.38 -15.90
CA THR A 5 -10.16 4.78 -17.25
C THR A 5 -9.38 3.66 -17.92
N ALA A 6 -8.54 2.93 -17.17
CA ALA A 6 -7.86 1.73 -17.67
C ALA A 6 -8.82 0.64 -18.14
N SER A 7 -9.92 0.43 -17.43
CA SER A 7 -10.94 -0.56 -17.80
C SER A 7 -11.67 -0.17 -19.09
N ILE A 8 -11.99 1.12 -19.26
CA ILE A 8 -12.62 1.64 -20.48
C ILE A 8 -11.70 1.47 -21.70
N PHE A 9 -10.43 1.85 -21.58
CA PHE A 9 -9.45 1.67 -22.67
C PHE A 9 -9.33 0.19 -23.09
N ALA A 10 -9.32 -0.72 -22.12
CA ALA A 10 -9.22 -2.15 -22.39
C ALA A 10 -10.47 -2.71 -23.10
N LEU A 11 -11.66 -2.28 -22.69
CA LEU A 11 -12.91 -2.67 -23.36
C LEU A 11 -12.98 -2.15 -24.80
N VAL A 12 -12.61 -0.88 -25.02
CA VAL A 12 -12.55 -0.29 -26.36
C VAL A 12 -11.53 -1.02 -27.24
N PHE A 13 -10.36 -1.36 -26.69
CA PHE A 13 -9.32 -2.12 -27.38
C PHE A 13 -9.83 -3.48 -27.88
N VAL A 14 -10.52 -4.25 -27.02
CA VAL A 14 -11.10 -5.54 -27.40
C VAL A 14 -12.26 -5.37 -28.39
N ALA A 15 -13.13 -4.38 -28.21
CA ALA A 15 -14.25 -4.11 -29.11
C ALA A 15 -13.76 -3.79 -30.54
N ILE A 16 -12.73 -2.94 -30.68
CA ILE A 16 -12.11 -2.63 -31.97
C ILE A 16 -11.49 -3.89 -32.58
N GLY A 17 -10.80 -4.71 -31.79
CA GLY A 17 -10.26 -6.00 -32.23
C GLY A 17 -11.35 -6.95 -32.75
N ALA A 18 -12.48 -7.03 -32.05
CA ALA A 18 -13.61 -7.88 -32.42
C ALA A 18 -14.22 -7.43 -33.75
N VAL A 19 -14.47 -6.13 -33.92
CA VAL A 19 -14.97 -5.57 -35.19
C VAL A 19 -13.94 -5.82 -36.31
N ALA A 20 -12.65 -5.60 -36.06
CA ALA A 20 -11.61 -5.82 -37.07
C ALA A 20 -11.53 -7.29 -37.54
N VAL A 21 -11.67 -8.26 -36.62
CA VAL A 21 -11.71 -9.69 -36.94
C VAL A 21 -13.01 -10.05 -37.67
N PHE A 22 -14.16 -9.53 -37.23
CA PHE A 22 -15.44 -9.75 -37.88
C PHE A 22 -15.39 -9.32 -39.36
N ILE A 23 -14.88 -8.11 -39.62
CA ILE A 23 -14.68 -7.60 -40.99
C ILE A 23 -13.77 -8.52 -41.81
N MET A 24 -12.67 -8.99 -41.21
CA MET A 24 -11.73 -9.90 -41.88
C MET A 24 -12.38 -11.25 -42.23
N LEU A 25 -13.21 -11.80 -41.36
CA LEU A 25 -13.92 -13.07 -41.59
C LEU A 25 -15.01 -12.90 -42.67
N GLU A 26 -15.80 -11.83 -42.60
CA GLU A 26 -16.80 -11.49 -43.62
C GLU A 26 -16.16 -11.33 -45.01
N MET A 27 -15.02 -10.64 -45.11
CA MET A 27 -14.28 -10.52 -46.37
C MET A 27 -13.71 -11.86 -46.88
N THR A 28 -13.52 -12.85 -45.99
CA THR A 28 -13.05 -14.19 -46.37
C THR A 28 -14.20 -15.05 -46.91
N VAL A 29 -15.43 -14.82 -46.45
CA VAL A 29 -16.63 -15.60 -46.83
C VAL A 29 -17.39 -14.96 -48.00
N ARG A 30 -17.55 -13.64 -48.02
CA ARG A 30 -18.44 -12.93 -48.95
C ARG A 30 -17.67 -12.44 -50.18
N THR A 31 -17.73 -13.20 -51.27
CA THR A 31 -17.21 -12.79 -52.60
C THR A 31 -18.25 -11.99 -53.38
N ARG A 32 -18.73 -10.85 -52.88
CA ARG A 32 -19.76 -10.07 -53.60
C ARG A 32 -19.57 -8.56 -53.47
N ASP A 33 -19.54 -7.94 -54.65
CA ASP A 33 -19.36 -6.54 -55.03
C ASP A 33 -18.00 -5.83 -54.82
N ARG A 34 -17.52 -5.16 -55.89
CA ARG A 34 -16.18 -4.53 -55.95
C ARG A 34 -16.09 -3.24 -55.13
N THR A 35 -17.19 -2.50 -54.98
CA THR A 35 -17.25 -1.21 -54.28
C THR A 35 -17.21 -1.40 -52.77
N ASP A 36 -18.03 -2.32 -52.25
CA ASP A 36 -18.08 -2.66 -50.83
C ASP A 36 -16.73 -3.20 -50.34
N LYS A 37 -16.04 -4.00 -51.17
CA LYS A 37 -14.72 -4.56 -50.85
C LYS A 37 -13.67 -3.49 -50.53
N LYS A 38 -13.68 -2.35 -51.24
CA LYS A 38 -12.73 -1.25 -50.96
C LYS A 38 -13.02 -0.59 -49.62
N ILE A 39 -14.30 -0.39 -49.29
CA ILE A 39 -14.73 0.20 -48.02
C ILE A 39 -14.34 -0.71 -46.86
N TRP A 40 -14.64 -2.00 -46.92
CA TRP A 40 -14.28 -2.96 -45.86
C TRP A 40 -12.76 -3.05 -45.63
N LEU A 41 -11.96 -3.04 -46.69
CA LEU A 41 -10.49 -3.03 -46.58
C LEU A 41 -9.97 -1.76 -45.92
N TYR A 42 -10.52 -0.59 -46.26
CA TYR A 42 -10.14 0.68 -45.65
C TYR A 42 -10.55 0.73 -44.17
N THR A 43 -11.76 0.29 -43.84
CA THR A 43 -12.25 0.20 -42.46
C THR A 43 -11.38 -0.75 -41.64
N HIS A 44 -11.04 -1.95 -42.14
CA HIS A 44 -10.14 -2.87 -41.46
C HIS A 44 -8.76 -2.26 -41.21
N LYS A 45 -8.21 -1.52 -42.20
CA LYS A 45 -6.92 -0.84 -42.09
C LYS A 45 -6.95 0.24 -41.01
N ILE A 46 -8.00 1.07 -40.96
CA ILE A 46 -8.18 2.10 -39.92
C ILE A 46 -8.27 1.43 -38.54
N LEU A 47 -9.16 0.45 -38.38
CA LEU A 47 -9.33 -0.25 -37.09
C LEU A 47 -8.03 -0.93 -36.64
N GLY A 48 -7.26 -1.49 -37.58
CA GLY A 48 -5.94 -2.07 -37.30
C GLY A 48 -4.92 -1.04 -36.80
N TYR A 49 -4.89 0.17 -37.37
CA TYR A 49 -4.01 1.23 -36.87
C TYR A 49 -4.46 1.78 -35.51
N ILE A 50 -5.78 1.93 -35.29
CA ILE A 50 -6.32 2.33 -33.99
C ILE A 50 -5.96 1.27 -32.94
N PHE A 51 -6.13 -0.02 -33.26
CA PHE A 51 -5.75 -1.13 -32.40
C PHE A 51 -4.25 -1.08 -32.03
N LEU A 52 -3.38 -0.87 -33.02
CA LEU A 52 -1.93 -0.74 -32.77
C LEU A 52 -1.61 0.50 -31.91
N ALA A 53 -2.24 1.64 -32.17
CA ALA A 53 -2.03 2.85 -31.39
C ALA A 53 -2.46 2.66 -29.92
N LEU A 54 -3.62 2.05 -29.69
CA LEU A 54 -4.08 1.70 -28.34
C LEU A 54 -3.12 0.73 -27.64
N LEU A 55 -2.65 -0.30 -28.35
CA LEU A 55 -1.66 -1.24 -27.83
C LEU A 55 -0.37 -0.52 -27.42
N LEU A 56 0.16 0.37 -28.26
CA LEU A 56 1.37 1.15 -27.94
C LEU A 56 1.16 2.06 -26.72
N VAL A 57 0.03 2.77 -26.65
CA VAL A 57 -0.30 3.60 -25.48
C VAL A 57 -0.34 2.75 -24.21
N THR A 58 -1.01 1.60 -24.24
CA THR A 58 -1.10 0.71 -23.06
C THR A 58 0.28 0.19 -22.63
N VAL A 59 1.11 -0.25 -23.57
CA VAL A 59 2.49 -0.71 -23.30
C VAL A 59 3.34 0.41 -22.69
N LEU A 60 3.26 1.64 -23.21
CA LEU A 60 3.99 2.79 -22.66
C LEU A 60 3.57 3.10 -21.22
N PHE A 61 2.27 3.06 -20.92
CA PHE A 61 1.78 3.21 -19.55
C PHE A 61 2.27 2.09 -18.63
N MET A 62 2.30 0.84 -19.12
CA MET A 62 2.80 -0.30 -18.35
C MET A 62 4.28 -0.16 -18.03
N ILE A 63 5.12 0.25 -18.99
CA ILE A 63 6.56 0.47 -18.79
C ILE A 63 6.79 1.56 -17.74
N ARG A 64 6.09 2.70 -17.85
CA ARG A 64 6.19 3.78 -16.86
C ARG A 64 5.78 3.33 -15.46
N LYS A 65 4.73 2.53 -15.35
CA LYS A 65 4.25 2.01 -14.07
C LYS A 65 5.22 0.98 -13.47
N ALA A 66 5.78 0.10 -14.29
CA ALA A 66 6.75 -0.90 -13.86
C ALA A 66 8.07 -0.26 -13.41
N ALA A 67 8.55 0.77 -14.11
CA ALA A 67 9.78 1.48 -13.76
C ALA A 67 9.72 2.17 -12.37
N GLY A 68 8.53 2.58 -11.93
CA GLY A 68 8.33 3.17 -10.61
C GLY A 68 8.08 2.16 -9.49
N PHE A 69 8.02 0.86 -9.79
CA PHE A 69 7.66 -0.18 -8.83
C PHE A 69 8.90 -0.71 -8.12
N GLN A 70 8.92 -0.62 -6.78
CA GLN A 70 10.09 -0.93 -5.95
C GLN A 70 10.09 -2.37 -5.39
N GLY A 71 9.06 -3.17 -5.69
CA GLY A 71 8.90 -4.54 -5.18
C GLY A 71 8.81 -5.60 -6.26
N GLU A 72 8.57 -6.84 -5.87
CA GLU A 72 8.32 -7.95 -6.81
C GLU A 72 6.98 -7.79 -7.52
N LEU A 73 6.99 -7.91 -8.85
CA LEU A 73 5.78 -7.88 -9.64
C LEU A 73 4.94 -9.13 -9.36
N SER A 74 3.63 -8.94 -9.18
CA SER A 74 2.74 -10.08 -8.99
C SER A 74 2.74 -10.99 -10.24
N PRO A 75 2.49 -12.31 -10.09
CA PRO A 75 2.39 -13.21 -11.24
C PRO A 75 1.39 -12.72 -12.29
N ARG A 76 0.26 -12.15 -11.85
CA ARG A 76 -0.73 -11.52 -12.73
C ARG A 76 -0.13 -10.37 -13.54
N ALA A 77 0.63 -9.49 -12.91
CA ALA A 77 1.27 -8.36 -13.60
C ALA A 77 2.31 -8.84 -14.61
N ILE A 78 3.11 -9.86 -14.26
CA ILE A 78 4.08 -10.48 -15.17
C ILE A 78 3.37 -11.07 -16.39
N MET A 79 2.31 -11.88 -16.18
CA MET A 79 1.53 -12.46 -17.27
C MET A 79 0.94 -11.38 -18.19
N HIS A 80 0.42 -10.29 -17.62
CA HIS A 80 -0.10 -9.16 -18.39
C HIS A 80 1.00 -8.48 -19.22
N ILE A 81 2.19 -8.27 -18.66
CA ILE A 81 3.35 -7.69 -19.38
C ILE A 81 3.80 -8.61 -20.51
N VAL A 82 3.97 -9.90 -20.26
CA VAL A 82 4.42 -10.88 -21.26
C VAL A 82 3.44 -10.96 -22.42
N LEU A 83 2.14 -11.01 -22.16
CA LEU A 83 1.11 -11.03 -23.22
C LEU A 83 1.12 -9.74 -24.06
N ALA A 84 1.26 -8.58 -23.42
CA ALA A 84 1.33 -7.30 -24.13
C ALA A 84 2.57 -7.20 -25.03
N LEU A 85 3.73 -7.64 -24.51
CA LEU A 85 4.98 -7.68 -25.25
C LEU A 85 4.96 -8.72 -26.37
N ALA A 86 4.25 -9.84 -26.22
CA ALA A 86 4.10 -10.84 -27.28
C ALA A 86 3.16 -10.37 -28.40
N LEU A 87 2.13 -9.58 -28.08
CA LEU A 87 1.19 -9.04 -29.07
C LEU A 87 1.85 -8.06 -30.04
N LEU A 88 2.78 -7.22 -29.56
CA LEU A 88 3.44 -6.19 -30.36
C LEU A 88 4.18 -6.75 -31.60
N PRO A 89 5.11 -7.73 -31.48
CA PRO A 89 5.76 -8.33 -32.64
C PRO A 89 4.78 -9.11 -33.51
N LEU A 90 3.74 -9.76 -32.96
CA LEU A 90 2.73 -10.46 -33.77
C LEU A 90 1.96 -9.51 -34.69
N VAL A 91 1.58 -8.32 -34.18
CA VAL A 91 0.94 -7.28 -35.00
C VAL A 91 1.89 -6.75 -36.06
N VAL A 92 3.16 -6.51 -35.71
CA VAL A 92 4.19 -6.07 -36.68
C VAL A 92 4.40 -7.12 -37.77
N ILE A 93 4.52 -8.39 -37.41
CA ILE A 93 4.63 -9.52 -38.34
C ILE A 93 3.42 -9.57 -39.27
N LYS A 94 2.20 -9.43 -38.73
CA LYS A 94 0.97 -9.37 -39.55
C LYS A 94 1.03 -8.24 -40.58
N ILE A 95 1.46 -7.04 -40.17
CA ILE A 95 1.59 -5.88 -41.06
C ILE A 95 2.67 -6.13 -42.13
N LEU A 96 3.83 -6.67 -41.74
CA LEU A 96 4.93 -6.97 -42.66
C LEU A 96 4.54 -8.05 -43.68
N LEU A 97 3.83 -9.11 -43.26
CA LEU A 97 3.35 -10.16 -44.16
C LEU A 97 2.38 -9.61 -45.21
N VAL A 98 1.42 -8.79 -44.80
CA VAL A 98 0.47 -8.14 -45.73
C VAL A 98 1.20 -7.22 -46.72
N ARG A 99 2.24 -6.50 -46.27
CA ARG A 99 2.98 -5.54 -47.12
C ARG A 99 3.98 -6.20 -48.06
N ARG A 100 4.74 -7.21 -47.60
CA ARG A 100 5.83 -7.83 -48.37
C ARG A 100 5.42 -9.10 -49.11
N HIS A 101 4.47 -9.87 -48.57
CA HIS A 101 4.09 -11.18 -49.12
C HIS A 101 2.57 -11.30 -49.32
N PRO A 102 1.96 -10.44 -50.15
CA PRO A 102 0.51 -10.46 -50.38
C PRO A 102 0.01 -11.78 -50.99
N GLN A 103 0.89 -12.56 -51.63
CA GLN A 103 0.58 -13.84 -52.27
C GLN A 103 0.32 -14.99 -51.27
N HIS A 104 0.81 -14.91 -50.02
CA HIS A 104 0.63 -15.94 -48.98
C HIS A 104 -0.58 -15.69 -48.06
N SER A 105 -1.58 -14.95 -48.56
CA SER A 105 -2.73 -14.43 -47.81
C SER A 105 -3.63 -15.49 -47.15
N LYS A 106 -3.54 -16.77 -47.53
CA LYS A 106 -4.43 -17.83 -47.03
C LYS A 106 -4.34 -18.09 -45.52
N LYS A 107 -3.16 -17.87 -44.90
CA LYS A 107 -2.96 -18.08 -43.45
C LYS A 107 -3.09 -16.81 -42.59
N LEU A 108 -3.27 -15.64 -43.21
CA LEU A 108 -3.40 -14.36 -42.51
C LEU A 108 -4.62 -14.29 -41.56
N PRO A 109 -5.78 -14.88 -41.89
CA PRO A 109 -6.91 -14.90 -40.98
C PRO A 109 -6.61 -15.60 -39.65
N LEU A 110 -5.88 -16.72 -39.69
CA LEU A 110 -5.49 -17.46 -38.48
C LEU A 110 -4.63 -16.61 -37.54
N LEU A 111 -3.65 -15.88 -38.10
CA LEU A 111 -2.82 -14.95 -37.33
C LEU A 111 -3.66 -13.80 -36.74
N GLY A 112 -4.65 -13.30 -37.49
CA GLY A 112 -5.58 -12.28 -37.00
C GLY A 112 -6.43 -12.75 -35.81
N ILE A 113 -6.95 -13.99 -35.88
CA ILE A 113 -7.69 -14.63 -34.78
C ILE A 113 -6.78 -14.84 -33.56
N ALA A 114 -5.56 -15.34 -33.77
CA ALA A 114 -4.60 -15.55 -32.68
C ALA A 114 -4.26 -14.25 -31.94
N ILE A 115 -4.03 -13.14 -32.67
CA ILE A 115 -3.81 -11.81 -32.08
C ILE A 115 -5.04 -11.37 -31.26
N PHE A 116 -6.25 -11.61 -31.77
CA PHE A 116 -7.46 -11.25 -31.05
C PHE A 116 -7.66 -12.08 -29.77
N VAL A 117 -7.44 -13.40 -29.82
CA VAL A 117 -7.50 -14.27 -28.64
C VAL A 117 -6.50 -13.82 -27.57
N LEU A 118 -5.27 -13.51 -27.97
CA LEU A 118 -4.25 -12.98 -27.05
C LEU A 118 -4.65 -11.61 -26.48
N ALA A 119 -5.27 -10.74 -27.27
CA ALA A 119 -5.78 -9.44 -26.82
C ALA A 119 -6.94 -9.55 -25.81
N VAL A 120 -7.83 -10.52 -26.02
CA VAL A 120 -8.90 -10.88 -25.08
C VAL A 120 -8.28 -11.44 -23.79
N ALA A 121 -7.31 -12.36 -23.88
CA ALA A 121 -6.62 -12.92 -22.72
C ALA A 121 -5.89 -11.83 -21.91
N LEU A 122 -5.17 -10.94 -22.60
CA LEU A 122 -4.48 -9.79 -21.99
C LEU A 122 -5.47 -8.93 -21.19
N THR A 123 -6.61 -8.59 -21.79
CA THR A 123 -7.64 -7.74 -21.18
C THR A 123 -8.40 -8.47 -20.06
N GLY A 124 -8.67 -9.76 -20.22
CA GLY A 124 -9.39 -10.58 -19.25
C GLY A 124 -8.63 -10.73 -17.92
N ILE A 125 -7.31 -10.95 -17.98
CA ILE A 125 -6.46 -11.08 -16.79
C ILE A 125 -6.45 -9.79 -15.94
N SER A 126 -6.65 -8.62 -16.56
CA SER A 126 -6.74 -7.34 -15.86
C SER A 126 -8.19 -6.96 -15.56
N ALA A 127 -8.95 -6.49 -16.54
CA ALA A 127 -10.30 -5.97 -16.37
C ALA A 127 -11.25 -7.02 -15.76
N GLY A 128 -11.14 -8.28 -16.19
CA GLY A 128 -11.93 -9.39 -15.63
C GLY A 128 -11.67 -9.60 -14.15
N TYR A 129 -10.40 -9.56 -13.71
CA TYR A 129 -10.06 -9.65 -12.29
C TYR A 129 -10.71 -8.54 -11.47
N TYR A 130 -10.59 -7.29 -11.91
CA TYR A 130 -11.14 -6.13 -11.18
C TYR A 130 -12.67 -6.15 -11.12
N ILE A 131 -13.34 -6.62 -12.17
CA ILE A 131 -14.80 -6.73 -12.20
C ILE A 131 -15.27 -7.85 -11.26
N LEU A 132 -14.65 -9.04 -11.34
CA LEU A 132 -15.04 -10.19 -10.52
C LEU A 132 -14.74 -10.00 -9.03
N HIS A 133 -13.62 -9.33 -8.72
CA HIS A 133 -13.20 -9.08 -7.34
C HIS A 133 -13.66 -7.72 -6.83
N ARG A 134 -14.64 -7.07 -7.47
CA ARG A 134 -15.23 -5.84 -6.96
C ARG A 134 -16.02 -6.16 -5.69
N SER A 135 -15.34 -6.33 -4.56
CA SER A 135 -15.97 -6.33 -3.25
C SER A 135 -16.61 -4.97 -3.04
N ASN A 136 -17.80 -4.92 -2.45
CA ASN A 136 -18.29 -3.69 -1.83
C ASN A 136 -17.23 -3.27 -0.81
N SER A 137 -16.35 -2.34 -1.18
CA SER A 137 -15.36 -1.75 -0.29
C SER A 137 -16.12 -0.89 0.71
N SER A 138 -16.72 -1.54 1.70
CA SER A 138 -17.44 -0.87 2.76
C SER A 138 -16.41 -0.23 3.68
N TYR A 139 -16.74 0.97 4.14
CA TYR A 139 -15.96 1.62 5.18
C TYR A 139 -15.90 0.69 6.39
N THR A 140 -14.69 0.23 6.73
CA THR A 140 -14.47 -0.85 7.69
C THR A 140 -13.90 -0.28 8.99
N ILE A 141 -14.51 -0.65 10.11
CA ILE A 141 -14.03 -0.38 11.47
C ILE A 141 -13.72 -1.70 12.18
N ILE A 142 -12.99 -1.64 13.29
CA ILE A 142 -12.82 -2.79 14.18
C ILE A 142 -14.02 -2.83 15.12
N GLU A 143 -14.73 -3.95 15.14
CA GLU A 143 -15.87 -4.21 16.02
C GLU A 143 -15.47 -5.21 17.12
N ALA A 144 -16.25 -5.28 18.20
CA ALA A 144 -15.95 -6.19 19.31
C ALA A 144 -15.95 -7.68 18.90
N ILE A 145 -16.74 -8.02 17.88
CA ILE A 145 -16.80 -9.36 17.30
C ILE A 145 -15.51 -9.75 16.57
N ASP A 146 -14.65 -8.80 16.20
CA ASP A 146 -13.44 -9.09 15.42
C ASP A 146 -12.27 -9.60 16.28
N ASN A 147 -12.36 -9.49 17.60
CA ASN A 147 -11.26 -9.78 18.51
C ASN A 147 -10.76 -11.24 18.43
N ASP A 148 -11.61 -12.16 17.98
CA ASP A 148 -11.28 -13.57 17.78
C ASP A 148 -10.42 -13.83 16.52
N VAL A 149 -10.49 -12.94 15.52
CA VAL A 149 -9.73 -13.09 14.26
C VAL A 149 -8.51 -12.16 14.19
N LEU A 150 -8.42 -11.14 15.05
CA LEU A 150 -7.32 -10.18 15.04
C LEU A 150 -6.00 -10.77 15.55
N ASP A 151 -4.93 -10.61 14.76
CA ASP A 151 -3.58 -11.08 15.08
C ASP A 151 -2.54 -10.01 14.75
N LEU A 152 -1.66 -9.69 15.71
CA LEU A 152 -0.68 -8.61 15.57
C LEU A 152 0.44 -8.94 14.57
N GLU A 153 0.90 -10.18 14.52
CA GLU A 153 1.95 -10.60 13.58
C GLU A 153 1.39 -10.71 12.16
N LEU A 154 0.15 -11.17 12.02
CA LEU A 154 -0.57 -11.14 10.74
C LEU A 154 -0.81 -9.70 10.28
N GLY A 155 -1.27 -8.82 11.16
CA GLY A 155 -1.46 -7.40 10.87
C GLY A 155 -0.16 -6.71 10.43
N LYS A 156 0.96 -7.03 11.08
CA LYS A 156 2.29 -6.59 10.68
C LYS A 156 2.67 -7.13 9.30
N ALA A 157 2.51 -8.42 9.04
CA ALA A 157 2.84 -9.04 7.77
C ALA A 157 2.01 -8.47 6.61
N ILE A 158 0.71 -8.25 6.83
CA ILE A 158 -0.19 -7.59 5.87
C ILE A 158 0.26 -6.15 5.64
N THR A 159 0.58 -5.39 6.70
CA THR A 159 1.08 -4.02 6.58
C THR A 159 2.35 -3.97 5.75
N VAL A 160 3.33 -4.84 6.04
CA VAL A 160 4.58 -4.95 5.28
C VAL A 160 4.29 -5.25 3.83
N LYS A 161 3.47 -6.26 3.54
CA LYS A 161 3.22 -6.74 2.17
C LYS A 161 2.38 -5.77 1.33
N LYS A 162 1.36 -5.14 1.92
CA LYS A 162 0.38 -4.32 1.19
C LYS A 162 0.82 -2.86 1.10
N CYS A 163 1.33 -2.29 2.18
CA CYS A 163 1.70 -0.87 2.21
C CYS A 163 3.06 -0.60 1.55
N SER A 164 4.01 -1.53 1.61
CA SER A 164 5.33 -1.37 0.95
C SER A 164 5.27 -1.26 -0.57
N LYS A 165 4.16 -1.68 -1.19
CA LYS A 165 3.92 -1.54 -2.63
C LYS A 165 4.04 -0.08 -3.10
N CYS A 166 3.69 0.88 -2.23
CA CYS A 166 3.60 2.30 -2.57
C CYS A 166 4.29 3.24 -1.54
N HIS A 167 4.56 2.77 -0.33
CA HIS A 167 5.12 3.59 0.75
C HIS A 167 6.38 2.95 1.33
N SER A 168 7.35 3.74 1.78
CA SER A 168 8.39 3.20 2.64
C SER A 168 7.78 2.80 4.00
N LEU A 169 8.21 1.66 4.54
CA LEU A 169 7.71 1.19 5.84
C LEU A 169 8.09 2.15 6.97
N GLU A 170 9.22 2.83 6.85
CA GLU A 170 9.61 3.90 7.76
C GLU A 170 8.56 5.02 7.81
N ARG A 171 8.06 5.48 6.66
CA ARG A 171 7.02 6.51 6.59
C ARG A 171 5.73 6.04 7.25
N VAL A 172 5.35 4.78 7.05
CA VAL A 172 4.15 4.19 7.64
C VAL A 172 4.29 4.12 9.16
N TYR A 173 5.37 3.53 9.66
CA TYR A 173 5.58 3.31 11.09
C TYR A 173 5.89 4.58 11.89
N ARG A 174 6.45 5.62 11.26
CA ARG A 174 6.70 6.90 11.93
C ARG A 174 5.49 7.83 11.99
N ALA A 175 4.47 7.59 11.16
CA ALA A 175 3.24 8.37 11.24
C ALA A 175 2.65 8.33 12.66
N PHE A 176 2.11 9.46 13.10
CA PHE A 176 1.49 9.62 14.41
C PHE A 176 0.06 10.13 14.18
N LYS A 177 -0.95 9.32 14.51
CA LYS A 177 -2.36 9.55 14.14
C LYS A 177 -3.29 8.99 15.20
N SER A 178 -4.34 9.70 15.59
CA SER A 178 -5.37 9.12 16.47
C SER A 178 -5.98 7.84 15.87
N ASN A 179 -6.60 6.99 16.70
CA ASN A 179 -7.26 5.75 16.24
C ASN A 179 -8.22 6.02 15.08
N ASN A 180 -9.06 7.06 15.19
CA ASN A 180 -10.00 7.46 14.13
C ASN A 180 -9.27 7.92 12.85
N SER A 181 -8.16 8.65 13.00
CA SER A 181 -7.34 9.07 11.85
C SER A 181 -6.70 7.90 11.13
N TRP A 182 -6.32 6.83 11.86
CA TRP A 182 -5.86 5.59 11.26
C TRP A 182 -6.97 4.90 10.48
N VAL A 183 -8.16 4.76 11.05
CA VAL A 183 -9.33 4.17 10.37
C VAL A 183 -9.59 4.86 9.03
N VAL A 184 -9.67 6.19 9.02
CA VAL A 184 -9.90 6.97 7.79
C VAL A 184 -8.76 6.77 6.79
N THR A 185 -7.51 6.81 7.24
CA THR A 185 -6.33 6.68 6.38
C THR A 185 -6.31 5.31 5.70
N ILE A 186 -6.48 4.22 6.45
CA ILE A 186 -6.38 2.86 5.92
C ILE A 186 -7.57 2.56 5.00
N ASN A 187 -8.79 3.01 5.32
CA ASN A 187 -9.93 2.86 4.41
C ASN A 187 -9.72 3.61 3.09
N LYS A 188 -9.13 4.82 3.13
CA LYS A 188 -8.74 5.54 1.91
C LYS A 188 -7.72 4.77 1.08
N MET A 189 -6.73 4.15 1.73
CA MET A 189 -5.74 3.32 1.02
C MET A 189 -6.39 2.05 0.44
N ALA A 190 -7.34 1.44 1.15
CA ALA A 190 -8.08 0.30 0.67
C ALA A 190 -8.92 0.62 -0.58
N LEU A 191 -9.52 1.82 -0.62
CA LEU A 191 -10.21 2.31 -1.80
C LEU A 191 -9.26 2.53 -2.99
N LEU A 192 -8.05 3.05 -2.74
CA LEU A 192 -7.05 3.32 -3.78
C LEU A 192 -6.42 2.04 -4.36
N ASP A 193 -6.16 1.03 -3.54
CA ASP A 193 -5.64 -0.28 -3.98
C ASP A 193 -6.75 -1.33 -4.14
N SER A 194 -8.01 -0.90 -4.31
CA SER A 194 -9.14 -1.82 -4.48
C SER A 194 -8.97 -2.69 -5.74
N PRO A 195 -9.23 -4.02 -5.68
CA PRO A 195 -9.74 -4.79 -4.54
C PRO A 195 -8.65 -5.52 -3.74
N ASN A 196 -7.38 -5.11 -3.85
CA ASN A 196 -6.25 -5.84 -3.29
C ASN A 196 -6.07 -5.63 -1.78
N ILE A 197 -6.83 -4.74 -1.14
CA ILE A 197 -6.89 -4.56 0.31
C ILE A 197 -8.35 -4.79 0.73
N ALA A 198 -8.65 -5.98 1.26
CA ALA A 198 -9.99 -6.35 1.68
C ALA A 198 -10.31 -5.83 3.09
N SER A 199 -11.59 -5.86 3.50
CA SER A 199 -12.00 -5.47 4.87
C SER A 199 -11.23 -6.22 5.96
N PHE A 200 -10.93 -7.50 5.74
CA PHE A 200 -10.07 -8.28 6.63
C PHE A 200 -8.66 -7.68 6.74
N ASP A 201 -8.02 -7.35 5.60
CA ASP A 201 -6.70 -6.71 5.58
C ASP A 201 -6.73 -5.36 6.33
N VAL A 202 -7.81 -4.58 6.19
CA VAL A 202 -8.02 -3.31 6.88
C VAL A 202 -8.06 -3.50 8.39
N LYS A 203 -8.85 -4.46 8.90
CA LYS A 203 -8.98 -4.75 10.34
C LYS A 203 -7.63 -5.17 10.94
N GLN A 204 -6.92 -6.10 10.30
CA GLN A 204 -5.61 -6.57 10.76
C GLN A 204 -4.57 -5.44 10.78
N THR A 205 -4.53 -4.62 9.73
CA THR A 205 -3.62 -3.48 9.62
C THR A 205 -3.91 -2.42 10.68
N LEU A 206 -5.20 -2.11 10.90
CA LEU A 206 -5.61 -1.15 11.93
C LEU A 206 -5.24 -1.64 13.34
N ASN A 207 -5.49 -2.91 13.65
CA ASN A 207 -5.15 -3.51 14.93
C ASN A 207 -3.65 -3.35 15.23
N TYR A 208 -2.80 -3.72 14.26
CA TYR A 208 -1.35 -3.60 14.39
C TYR A 208 -0.87 -2.14 14.56
N LEU A 209 -1.30 -1.22 13.69
CA LEU A 209 -0.82 0.16 13.70
C LEU A 209 -1.27 0.93 14.96
N ILE A 210 -2.50 0.69 15.42
CA ILE A 210 -3.02 1.27 16.66
C ILE A 210 -2.25 0.72 17.87
N ALA A 211 -2.04 -0.59 17.94
CA ALA A 211 -1.25 -1.20 19.02
C ALA A 211 0.18 -0.66 19.04
N GLN A 212 0.84 -0.56 17.88
CA GLN A 212 2.18 0.01 17.77
C GLN A 212 2.21 1.48 18.25
N GLN A 213 1.18 2.26 17.95
CA GLN A 213 1.12 3.65 18.38
C GLN A 213 0.92 3.78 19.89
N LYS A 214 0.07 2.95 20.52
CA LYS A 214 -0.10 2.94 21.98
C LYS A 214 1.23 2.72 22.70
N VAL A 215 2.02 1.73 22.25
CA VAL A 215 3.36 1.47 22.79
C VAL A 215 4.28 2.69 22.66
N ARG A 216 4.18 3.44 21.56
CA ARG A 216 4.97 4.68 21.35
C ARG A 216 4.49 5.80 22.27
N GLU A 217 3.19 5.98 22.43
CA GLU A 217 2.58 6.96 23.33
C GLU A 217 2.99 6.69 24.79
N GLU A 218 2.91 5.44 25.23
CA GLU A 218 3.37 5.01 26.55
C GLU A 218 4.86 5.30 26.75
N LYS A 219 5.70 4.97 25.76
CA LYS A 219 7.14 5.24 25.82
C LYS A 219 7.44 6.74 25.87
N LEU A 220 6.71 7.55 25.13
CA LEU A 220 6.83 9.02 25.14
C LEU A 220 6.42 9.57 26.50
N ALA A 221 5.28 9.14 27.06
CA ALA A 221 4.81 9.53 28.38
C ALA A 221 5.82 9.16 29.48
N VAL A 222 6.38 7.94 29.41
CA VAL A 222 7.43 7.48 30.33
C VAL A 222 8.68 8.34 30.25
N SER A 223 9.05 8.81 29.04
CA SER A 223 10.21 9.69 28.83
C SER A 223 9.97 11.11 29.31
N SER A 224 8.77 11.68 29.07
CA SER A 224 8.42 13.00 29.57
C SER A 224 8.38 13.03 31.09
N GLN A 225 7.81 12.00 31.72
CA GLN A 225 7.80 11.90 33.19
C GLN A 225 9.23 11.83 33.76
N ALA A 226 10.14 11.14 33.08
CA ALA A 226 11.53 11.08 33.49
C ALA A 226 12.24 12.44 33.42
N GLU A 227 11.98 13.25 32.38
CA GLU A 227 12.53 14.61 32.29
C GLU A 227 11.91 15.57 33.31
N ILE A 228 10.61 15.43 33.62
CA ILE A 228 9.96 16.19 34.70
C ILE A 228 10.62 15.87 36.04
N GLY A 229 10.75 14.60 36.41
CA GLY A 229 11.39 14.18 37.66
C GLY A 229 12.85 14.65 37.75
N LYS A 230 13.59 14.60 36.64
CA LYS A 230 14.96 15.14 36.57
C LYS A 230 14.99 16.64 36.84
N SER A 231 14.12 17.41 36.20
CA SER A 231 14.02 18.86 36.39
C SER A 231 13.65 19.21 37.83
N LEU A 232 12.69 18.51 38.42
CA LEU A 232 12.28 18.69 39.81
C LEU A 232 13.45 18.46 40.78
N VAL A 233 14.22 17.39 40.58
CA VAL A 233 15.43 17.13 41.38
C VAL A 233 16.45 18.26 41.21
N SER A 234 16.70 18.67 39.97
CA SER A 234 17.65 19.74 39.66
C SER A 234 17.24 21.11 40.19
N GLN A 235 15.95 21.40 40.33
CA GLN A 235 15.47 22.71 40.81
C GLN A 235 15.25 22.73 42.32
N LYS A 236 14.67 21.67 42.89
CA LYS A 236 14.22 21.64 44.29
C LYS A 236 15.24 20.99 45.22
N CYS A 237 15.86 19.89 44.80
CA CYS A 237 16.80 19.16 45.67
C CYS A 237 18.21 19.77 45.65
N SER A 238 18.59 20.45 44.55
CA SER A 238 19.90 21.10 44.41
C SER A 238 20.10 22.31 45.32
N ILE A 239 19.01 22.88 45.85
CA ILE A 239 19.02 24.02 46.76
C ILE A 239 19.88 23.73 47.99
N CYS A 240 19.80 22.49 48.50
CA CYS A 240 20.52 22.06 49.72
C CYS A 240 21.47 20.88 49.50
N HIS A 241 21.41 20.19 48.37
CA HIS A 241 22.21 19.00 48.10
C HIS A 241 22.95 19.09 46.77
N ASN A 242 24.21 18.64 46.74
CA ASN A 242 24.88 18.44 45.46
C ASN A 242 24.18 17.31 44.68
N LEU A 243 23.92 17.54 43.38
CA LEU A 243 23.37 16.57 42.45
C LEU A 243 24.18 15.28 42.38
N ASP A 244 25.50 15.33 42.53
CA ASP A 244 26.36 14.14 42.55
C ASP A 244 25.98 13.19 43.69
N ARG A 245 25.64 13.76 44.86
CA ARG A 245 25.20 12.98 46.03
C ARG A 245 23.83 12.35 45.78
N ILE A 246 22.93 13.10 45.15
CA ILE A 246 21.56 12.65 44.86
C ILE A 246 21.59 11.52 43.82
N PHE A 247 22.26 11.74 42.69
CA PHE A 247 22.35 10.77 41.60
C PHE A 247 23.27 9.58 41.92
N GLY A 248 24.25 9.76 42.81
CA GLY A 248 25.11 8.69 43.31
C GLY A 248 24.46 7.78 44.36
N ALA A 249 23.32 8.18 44.94
CA ALA A 249 22.66 7.41 45.98
C ALA A 249 21.97 6.16 45.42
N ARG A 250 22.26 5.00 46.01
CA ARG A 250 21.68 3.71 45.62
C ARG A 250 20.51 3.37 46.52
N LYS A 251 19.30 3.74 46.08
CA LYS A 251 18.03 3.46 46.77
C LYS A 251 17.00 2.88 45.79
N ASN A 252 16.12 2.01 46.28
CA ASN A 252 14.95 1.53 45.55
C ASN A 252 13.79 2.56 45.62
N SER A 253 12.64 2.25 44.99
CA SER A 253 11.49 3.17 44.95
C SER A 253 10.96 3.51 46.35
N ASP A 254 10.79 2.51 47.21
CA ASP A 254 10.24 2.70 48.56
C ASP A 254 11.22 3.46 49.46
N GLU A 255 12.52 3.16 49.35
CA GLU A 255 13.59 3.86 50.07
C GLU A 255 13.69 5.33 49.66
N TRP A 256 13.53 5.64 48.37
CA TRP A 256 13.44 7.01 47.88
C TRP A 256 12.16 7.69 48.36
N GLY A 257 11.01 7.03 48.30
CA GLY A 257 9.74 7.55 48.81
C GLY A 257 9.81 7.94 50.29
N ALA A 258 10.39 7.08 51.12
CA ALA A 258 10.62 7.37 52.53
C ALA A 258 11.65 8.50 52.75
N THR A 259 12.68 8.58 51.91
CA THR A 259 13.71 9.63 52.00
C THR A 259 13.12 11.00 51.67
N VAL A 260 12.38 11.12 50.55
CA VAL A 260 11.77 12.39 50.12
C VAL A 260 10.71 12.84 51.12
N SER A 261 9.86 11.93 51.62
CA SER A 261 8.85 12.25 52.65
C SER A 261 9.49 12.81 53.92
N ARG A 262 10.63 12.24 54.35
CA ARG A 262 11.38 12.75 55.51
C ARG A 262 11.97 14.13 55.25
N MET A 263 12.48 14.39 54.05
CA MET A 263 13.01 15.69 53.68
C MET A 263 11.92 16.76 53.66
N MET A 264 10.73 16.45 53.13
CA MET A 264 9.57 17.36 53.18
C MET A 264 9.20 17.70 54.62
N ALA A 265 9.14 16.70 55.52
CA ALA A 265 8.86 16.93 56.93
C ALA A 265 9.96 17.76 57.64
N THR A 266 11.23 17.54 57.29
CA THR A 266 12.37 18.25 57.89
C THR A 266 12.44 19.71 57.44
N MET A 267 12.08 19.98 56.19
CA MET A 267 12.11 21.33 55.64
C MET A 267 10.98 22.21 56.18
N GLY A 268 9.88 21.61 56.65
CA GLY A 268 8.83 22.30 57.40
C GLY A 268 7.86 23.14 56.57
N ASP A 269 7.99 23.13 55.24
CA ASP A 269 7.04 23.75 54.31
C ASP A 269 6.29 22.67 53.50
N PRO A 270 5.00 22.41 53.84
CA PRO A 270 4.18 21.43 53.14
C PRO A 270 3.89 21.75 51.67
N ALA A 271 4.06 23.02 51.24
CA ALA A 271 3.76 23.46 49.88
C ALA A 271 4.95 23.29 48.91
N PHE A 272 6.13 22.93 49.42
CA PHE A 272 7.34 22.86 48.60
C PHE A 272 7.34 21.75 47.57
N LEU A 273 6.72 20.61 47.87
CA LEU A 273 6.56 19.48 46.96
C LEU A 273 5.13 18.96 47.06
N SER A 274 4.42 18.91 45.93
CA SER A 274 3.15 18.19 45.85
C SER A 274 3.37 16.67 45.89
N GLU A 275 2.32 15.90 46.20
CA GLU A 275 2.41 14.43 46.16
C GLU A 275 2.68 13.90 44.73
N GLU A 276 2.23 14.61 43.70
CA GLU A 276 2.54 14.30 42.30
C GLU A 276 4.03 14.54 41.98
N GLU A 277 4.57 15.70 42.36
CA GLU A 277 5.99 16.02 42.15
C GLU A 277 6.91 15.04 42.91
N LYS A 278 6.51 14.66 44.12
CA LYS A 278 7.19 13.62 44.90
C LYS A 278 7.18 12.28 44.16
N ALA A 279 6.05 11.86 43.61
CA ALA A 279 5.96 10.62 42.83
C ALA A 279 6.90 10.65 41.62
N ASP A 280 6.99 11.78 40.92
CA ASP A 280 7.86 11.97 39.76
C ASP A 280 9.34 11.92 40.11
N ILE A 281 9.73 12.57 41.20
CA ILE A 281 11.09 12.52 41.74
C ILE A 281 11.46 11.08 42.10
N VAL A 282 10.59 10.37 42.84
CA VAL A 282 10.85 9.00 43.28
C VAL A 282 10.94 8.05 42.08
N MET A 283 10.04 8.20 41.11
CA MET A 283 10.06 7.42 39.88
C MET A 283 11.35 7.66 39.08
N PHE A 284 11.80 8.91 38.96
CA PHE A 284 13.03 9.25 38.25
C PHE A 284 14.28 8.69 38.98
N LEU A 285 14.41 8.95 40.29
CA LEU A 285 15.59 8.55 41.07
C LEU A 285 15.71 7.03 41.24
N SER A 286 14.59 6.30 41.25
CA SER A 286 14.60 4.84 41.33
C SER A 286 15.00 4.16 40.01
N ARG A 287 14.91 4.85 38.86
CA ARG A 287 15.30 4.33 37.53
C ARG A 287 16.80 4.39 37.24
N GLY A 288 17.58 5.19 37.97
CA GLY A 288 19.06 5.21 37.87
C GLY A 288 19.74 3.86 38.18
N LYS A 289 18.97 2.87 38.64
CA LYS A 289 19.34 1.52 39.02
C LYS A 289 19.70 0.57 37.85
N LYS A 290 20.09 1.04 36.67
CA LYS A 290 20.60 0.12 35.63
C LYS A 290 21.87 -0.54 36.14
N LYS A 291 21.71 -1.77 36.63
CA LYS A 291 22.75 -2.70 37.07
C LYS A 291 23.90 -2.71 36.07
N ILE A 292 25.04 -2.14 36.47
CA ILE A 292 26.33 -2.62 35.99
C ILE A 292 26.54 -3.96 36.72
N ASN A 293 25.90 -5.01 36.21
CA ASN A 293 26.34 -6.36 36.52
C ASN A 293 27.44 -6.68 35.51
N LYS A 294 28.64 -6.85 36.07
CA LYS A 294 29.88 -7.30 35.44
C LYS A 294 29.68 -8.65 34.77
#